data_AF-A0A7L0LV22-F1
#
_entry.id   AF-A0A7L0LV22-F1
#
_cell.length_a   1.000
_cell.length_b   1.000
_cell.length_c   1.000
_cell.angle_alpha   90.00
_cell.angle_beta   90.00
_cell.angle_gamma   90.00
#
_symmetry.space_group_name_H-M   'P 1'
#
loop_
_entity.id
_entity.type
_entity.pdbx_description
1 polymer ?
#
loop_
_entity_poly.entity_id
_entity_poly.type
_entity_poly.pdbx_seq_one_letter_code
_entity_poly.pdbx_strand_id
1 'polypeptide(L)'
;PMPHPHSPSIPCPHPHSPLVPRLSLSPAGLPPRCLPRRWPPGPGEKTKGMMGVSELLISTCVQCALFSILSAQPLLVVGFSGPLLVFEEAFYSFCSDRDLEYIVGRVWIGFWLILLVLVVVACEGSFLVRYLSRYTQEIFSFLISLIFIFETFSKLITIFKDHPLMDQYNEQHAGQPDKPQPNTALMSLILMAGTFFLAFFLRKFKNSAFLPGRARRLIGDFGVPISIFIMALADFFIKDTYTQKLKVPRGLEVTNSSARGWFINPMGEIKDFPIWMMFASVVPALLVFILIFLETQITT
;
A
#
# COMPACT_ATOMS: atom_id res chain seq x y z
N PRO A 1 28.06 -32.16 -43.93
CA PRO A 1 28.97 -33.27 -43.53
C PRO A 1 29.93 -32.78 -42.43
N MET A 2 29.67 -33.19 -41.18
CA MET A 2 30.55 -32.94 -40.01
C MET A 2 31.96 -33.52 -40.24
N PRO A 3 33.01 -32.99 -39.59
CA PRO A 3 33.45 -33.63 -38.33
C PRO A 3 33.96 -32.70 -37.21
N HIS A 4 33.92 -33.28 -36.01
CA HIS A 4 34.41 -32.93 -34.66
C HIS A 4 35.96 -32.69 -34.54
N PRO A 5 36.58 -32.74 -33.33
CA PRO A 5 36.57 -31.87 -32.14
C PRO A 5 38.01 -31.43 -31.73
N HIS A 6 38.23 -30.74 -30.59
CA HIS A 6 39.35 -30.92 -29.61
C HIS A 6 39.59 -29.68 -28.72
N SER A 7 39.61 -29.92 -27.40
CA SER A 7 40.10 -29.13 -26.23
C SER A 7 41.66 -29.02 -26.22
N PRO A 8 42.42 -28.33 -25.28
CA PRO A 8 42.16 -28.07 -23.84
C PRO A 8 42.81 -26.81 -23.11
N SER A 9 42.44 -26.65 -21.82
CA SER A 9 43.21 -26.21 -20.61
C SER A 9 43.98 -24.86 -20.43
N ILE A 10 43.45 -23.97 -19.54
CA ILE A 10 43.96 -23.41 -18.23
C ILE A 10 45.49 -23.14 -18.07
N PRO A 11 46.01 -22.01 -17.49
CA PRO A 11 45.70 -21.50 -16.13
C PRO A 11 45.67 -19.97 -15.84
N CYS A 12 45.06 -19.63 -14.69
CA CYS A 12 45.08 -18.35 -13.97
C CYS A 12 46.48 -17.93 -13.46
N PRO A 13 46.61 -16.66 -13.04
CA PRO A 13 47.07 -16.42 -11.67
C PRO A 13 46.34 -15.27 -10.92
N HIS A 14 46.16 -15.47 -9.62
CA HIS A 14 45.94 -14.47 -8.56
C HIS A 14 47.09 -14.64 -7.53
N PRO A 15 47.24 -13.83 -6.45
CA PRO A 15 46.61 -12.56 -6.06
C PRO A 15 47.66 -11.50 -5.62
N HIS A 16 47.25 -10.27 -5.24
CA HIS A 16 47.78 -9.50 -4.10
C HIS A 16 46.97 -8.18 -3.92
N SER A 17 46.49 -7.92 -2.71
CA SER A 17 45.88 -6.66 -2.21
C SER A 17 46.93 -5.88 -1.38
N PRO A 18 46.68 -4.71 -0.72
CA PRO A 18 45.51 -3.81 -0.67
C PRO A 18 45.87 -2.29 -0.80
N LEU A 19 44.90 -1.37 -0.99
CA LEU A 19 44.95 0.05 -0.54
C LEU A 19 43.63 0.81 -0.87
N VAL A 20 43.17 1.61 0.09
CA VAL A 20 41.95 2.46 0.12
C VAL A 20 42.43 3.93 0.21
N PRO A 21 41.64 5.02 0.03
CA PRO A 21 40.63 5.40 -0.98
C PRO A 21 41.03 6.69 -1.76
N ARG A 22 40.36 7.04 -2.86
CA ARG A 22 40.29 8.44 -3.33
C ARG A 22 38.84 8.83 -3.66
N LEU A 23 38.33 9.77 -2.87
CA LEU A 23 37.19 10.61 -3.23
C LEU A 23 37.55 11.42 -4.48
N SER A 24 36.74 11.34 -5.53
CA SER A 24 36.55 12.45 -6.47
C SER A 24 35.05 12.67 -6.64
N LEU A 25 34.56 13.79 -6.09
CA LEU A 25 33.28 14.37 -6.47
C LEU A 25 33.35 14.74 -7.97
N SER A 26 32.34 14.32 -8.74
CA SER A 26 31.92 15.07 -9.93
C SER A 26 30.39 14.94 -10.07
N PRO A 27 29.68 16.04 -10.38
CA PRO A 27 28.22 16.08 -10.45
C PRO A 27 27.77 15.79 -11.89
N ALA A 28 27.15 14.63 -12.12
CA ALA A 28 26.48 14.36 -13.39
C ALA A 28 25.32 13.40 -13.15
N GLY A 29 24.17 13.75 -13.73
CA GLY A 29 22.88 13.11 -13.51
C GLY A 29 22.93 11.59 -13.63
N LEU A 30 22.65 10.93 -12.51
CA LEU A 30 22.31 9.51 -12.50
C LEU A 30 20.83 9.37 -12.90
N PRO A 31 20.49 8.51 -13.87
CA PRO A 31 19.09 8.17 -14.15
C PRO A 31 18.45 7.61 -12.87
N PRO A 32 17.11 7.70 -12.71
CA PRO A 32 16.45 7.19 -11.52
C PRO A 32 16.87 5.75 -11.35
N ARG A 33 17.58 5.46 -10.23
CA ARG A 33 17.98 4.11 -9.86
C ARG A 33 16.75 3.24 -10.05
N CYS A 34 16.86 2.24 -10.93
CA CYS A 34 15.92 1.15 -11.01
C CYS A 34 15.82 0.56 -9.61
N LEU A 35 14.80 1.01 -8.87
CA LEU A 35 14.49 0.45 -7.58
C LEU A 35 14.08 -1.00 -7.88
N PRO A 36 14.80 -1.95 -7.31
CA PRO A 36 14.63 -3.36 -7.58
C PRO A 36 13.20 -3.79 -7.20
N ARG A 37 12.52 -4.38 -8.19
CA ARG A 37 11.11 -4.82 -8.19
C ARG A 37 10.92 -6.03 -7.27
N ARG A 38 10.88 -5.84 -5.95
CA ARG A 38 10.71 -6.99 -5.03
C ARG A 38 10.00 -6.70 -3.71
N TRP A 39 9.15 -5.69 -3.71
CA TRP A 39 8.25 -5.37 -2.60
C TRP A 39 6.81 -5.64 -3.00
N PRO A 40 5.91 -6.03 -2.06
CA PRO A 40 4.49 -6.06 -2.37
C PRO A 40 4.09 -4.65 -2.83
N PRO A 41 3.59 -4.49 -4.06
CA PRO A 41 3.52 -3.19 -4.70
C PRO A 41 2.61 -2.26 -3.92
N GLY A 42 3.19 -1.21 -3.33
CA GLY A 42 2.44 -0.13 -2.70
C GLY A 42 1.69 0.71 -3.75
N PRO A 43 0.80 1.63 -3.32
CA PRO A 43 0.06 2.51 -4.24
C PRO A 43 0.96 3.26 -5.23
N GLY A 44 2.15 3.67 -4.77
CA GLY A 44 3.19 4.28 -5.60
C GLY A 44 3.81 3.35 -6.63
N GLU A 45 4.01 2.07 -6.31
CA GLU A 45 4.60 1.12 -7.27
C GLU A 45 3.57 0.70 -8.33
N LYS A 46 2.29 0.61 -7.95
CA LYS A 46 1.17 0.34 -8.86
C LYS A 46 0.97 1.43 -9.91
N THR A 47 1.26 2.68 -9.55
CA THR A 47 1.09 3.86 -10.42
C THR A 47 2.40 4.39 -10.99
N LYS A 48 3.48 3.59 -10.98
CA LYS A 48 4.85 3.98 -11.40
C LYS A 48 5.34 5.32 -10.78
N GLY A 49 4.96 5.60 -9.55
CA GLY A 49 5.35 6.79 -8.80
C GLY A 49 4.50 8.03 -9.08
N MET A 50 3.38 7.91 -9.81
CA MET A 50 2.48 9.04 -10.08
C MET A 50 1.57 9.36 -8.89
N MET A 51 1.32 8.40 -8.00
CA MET A 51 0.51 8.55 -6.78
C MET A 51 1.16 7.74 -5.66
N GLY A 52 1.86 8.37 -4.72
CA GLY A 52 2.56 7.65 -3.66
C GLY A 52 1.93 7.76 -2.28
N VAL A 53 2.72 7.31 -1.31
CA VAL A 53 2.30 7.19 0.08
C VAL A 53 2.22 8.56 0.76
N SER A 54 3.06 9.52 0.39
CA SER A 54 3.06 10.88 0.96
C SER A 54 1.78 11.63 0.62
N GLU A 55 1.34 11.61 -0.65
CA GLU A 55 0.11 12.28 -1.07
C GLU A 55 -1.11 11.68 -0.37
N LEU A 56 -1.14 10.35 -0.23
CA LEU A 56 -2.23 9.66 0.44
C LEU A 56 -2.29 9.99 1.94
N LEU A 57 -1.13 10.08 2.61
CA LEU A 57 -1.04 10.44 4.02
C LEU A 57 -1.55 11.87 4.26
N ILE A 58 -1.13 12.82 3.43
CA ILE A 58 -1.58 14.23 3.53
C ILE A 58 -3.08 14.32 3.25
N SER A 59 -3.56 13.66 2.19
CA SER A 59 -4.99 13.62 1.85
C SER A 59 -5.83 13.07 3.01
N THR A 60 -5.46 11.90 3.53
CA THR A 60 -6.20 11.26 4.64
C THR A 60 -6.18 12.14 5.89
N CYS A 61 -5.04 12.76 6.21
CA CYS A 61 -4.92 13.62 7.39
C CYS A 61 -5.83 14.85 7.29
N VAL A 62 -5.79 15.57 6.16
CA VAL A 62 -6.61 16.76 5.94
C VAL A 62 -8.09 16.40 5.86
N GLN A 63 -8.44 15.32 5.16
CA GLN A 63 -9.82 14.84 5.04
C GLN A 63 -10.39 14.42 6.40
N CYS A 64 -9.64 13.68 7.22
CA CYS A 64 -10.07 13.31 8.58
C CYS A 64 -10.24 14.54 9.48
N ALA A 65 -9.33 15.51 9.42
CA ALA A 65 -9.45 16.74 10.21
C ALA A 65 -10.71 17.54 9.82
N LEU A 66 -10.96 17.72 8.52
CA LEU A 66 -12.16 18.41 8.03
C LEU A 66 -13.44 17.63 8.37
N PHE A 67 -13.44 16.32 8.17
CA PHE A 67 -14.58 15.45 8.46
C PHE A 67 -14.90 15.42 9.96
N SER A 68 -13.89 15.39 10.83
CA SER A 68 -14.11 15.40 12.28
C SER A 68 -14.76 16.71 12.78
N ILE A 69 -14.57 17.82 12.09
CA ILE A 69 -15.15 19.13 12.47
C ILE A 69 -16.55 19.32 11.89
N LEU A 70 -16.80 18.82 10.67
CA LEU A 70 -18.00 19.14 9.89
C LEU A 70 -19.00 17.98 9.73
N SER A 71 -18.65 16.76 10.16
CA SER A 71 -19.51 15.58 9.94
C SER A 71 -20.65 15.45 10.96
N ALA A 72 -21.74 14.82 10.52
CA ALA A 72 -22.85 14.43 11.38
C ALA A 72 -22.53 13.18 12.24
N GLN A 73 -21.56 12.36 11.83
CA GLN A 73 -21.15 11.12 12.52
C GLN A 73 -19.61 11.06 12.62
N PRO A 74 -19.01 11.66 13.65
CA PRO A 74 -17.55 11.72 13.80
C PRO A 74 -16.90 10.38 14.18
N LEU A 75 -17.70 9.33 14.41
CA LEU A 75 -17.19 7.97 14.64
C LEU A 75 -16.70 7.30 13.33
N LEU A 76 -17.14 7.80 12.17
CA LEU A 76 -16.73 7.27 10.88
C LEU A 76 -15.31 7.74 10.54
N VAL A 77 -14.42 6.77 10.30
CA VAL A 77 -13.03 7.04 9.88
C VAL A 77 -12.95 6.92 8.36
N VAL A 78 -12.78 8.06 7.70
CA VAL A 78 -12.60 8.10 6.24
C VAL A 78 -11.16 7.71 5.90
N GLY A 79 -10.99 6.76 4.99
CA GLY A 79 -9.67 6.30 4.58
C GLY A 79 -9.68 5.69 3.19
N PHE A 80 -8.49 5.40 2.68
CA PHE A 80 -8.33 4.70 1.42
C PHE A 80 -8.73 3.23 1.57
N SER A 81 -9.61 2.73 0.71
CA SER A 81 -10.09 1.36 0.75
C SER A 81 -9.46 0.47 -0.31
N GLY A 82 -9.45 -0.84 -0.07
CA GLY A 82 -8.94 -1.84 -1.02
C GLY A 82 -9.60 -1.76 -2.40
N PRO A 83 -10.94 -1.68 -2.50
CA PRO A 83 -11.63 -1.51 -3.78
C PRO A 83 -11.22 -0.24 -4.54
N LEU A 84 -11.02 0.86 -3.82
CA LEU A 84 -10.53 2.12 -4.42
C LEU A 84 -9.12 1.95 -4.99
N LEU A 85 -8.24 1.19 -4.32
CA LEU A 85 -6.90 0.86 -4.84
C LEU A 85 -6.97 0.10 -6.16
N VAL A 86 -7.83 -0.92 -6.24
CA VAL A 86 -8.01 -1.73 -7.45
C VAL A 86 -8.55 -0.88 -8.60
N PHE A 87 -9.49 0.02 -8.32
CA PHE A 87 -9.98 0.98 -9.30
C PHE A 87 -8.85 1.87 -9.83
N GLU A 88 -8.01 2.41 -8.95
CA GLU A 88 -6.87 3.26 -9.34
C GLU A 88 -5.84 2.52 -10.19
N GLU A 89 -5.55 1.25 -9.87
CA GLU A 89 -4.66 0.40 -10.67
C GLU A 89 -5.24 0.14 -12.08
N ALA A 90 -6.54 -0.14 -12.16
CA ALA A 90 -7.23 -0.35 -13.43
C ALA A 90 -7.30 0.94 -14.27
N PHE A 91 -7.61 2.07 -13.64
CA PHE A 91 -7.69 3.37 -14.32
C PHE A 91 -6.30 3.83 -14.81
N TYR A 92 -5.25 3.61 -14.01
CA TYR A 92 -3.88 3.87 -14.41
C TYR A 92 -3.47 3.03 -15.62
N SER A 93 -3.78 1.73 -15.61
CA SER A 93 -3.47 0.83 -16.73
C SER A 93 -4.21 1.25 -18.01
N PHE A 94 -5.50 1.57 -17.89
CA PHE A 94 -6.29 2.11 -19.00
C PHE A 94 -5.71 3.40 -19.60
N CYS A 95 -5.27 4.33 -18.75
CA CYS A 95 -4.64 5.57 -19.22
C CYS A 95 -3.30 5.30 -19.90
N SER A 96 -2.50 4.37 -19.36
CA SER A 96 -1.21 3.99 -19.95
C SER A 96 -1.36 3.32 -21.32
N ASP A 97 -2.41 2.52 -21.52
CA ASP A 97 -2.65 1.81 -22.79
C ASP A 97 -3.16 2.75 -23.91
N ARG A 98 -3.75 3.89 -23.52
CA ARG A 98 -4.30 4.90 -24.43
C ARG A 98 -3.42 6.15 -24.53
N ASP A 99 -2.22 6.12 -23.95
CA ASP A 99 -1.28 7.25 -23.87
C ASP A 99 -1.89 8.55 -23.28
N LEU A 100 -2.87 8.38 -22.38
CA LEU A 100 -3.57 9.46 -21.70
C LEU A 100 -2.85 9.84 -20.39
N GLU A 101 -2.90 11.13 -20.07
CA GLU A 101 -2.33 11.63 -18.82
C GLU A 101 -3.22 11.24 -17.62
N TYR A 102 -2.81 10.22 -16.87
CA TYR A 102 -3.54 9.66 -15.73
C TYR A 102 -3.96 10.73 -14.70
N ILE A 103 -3.06 11.66 -14.36
CA ILE A 103 -3.32 12.63 -13.31
C ILE A 103 -4.39 13.65 -13.71
N VAL A 104 -4.45 14.04 -14.99
CA VAL A 104 -5.47 14.94 -15.52
C VAL A 104 -6.81 14.22 -15.60
N GLY A 105 -6.82 12.96 -16.04
CA GLY A 105 -8.02 12.12 -16.03
C GLY A 105 -8.61 11.96 -14.62
N ARG A 106 -7.76 11.84 -13.59
CA ARG A 106 -8.17 11.79 -12.18
C ARG A 106 -8.83 13.09 -11.70
N VAL A 107 -8.34 14.25 -12.15
CA VAL A 107 -8.95 15.56 -11.84
C VAL A 107 -10.36 15.65 -12.43
N TRP A 108 -10.54 15.22 -13.68
CA TRP A 108 -11.86 15.18 -14.33
C TRP A 108 -12.84 14.22 -13.64
N ILE A 109 -12.37 13.04 -13.23
CA ILE A 109 -13.15 12.13 -12.38
C ILE A 109 -13.58 12.83 -11.09
N GLY A 110 -12.68 13.59 -10.47
CA GLY A 110 -12.98 14.39 -9.27
C GLY A 110 -14.06 15.45 -9.50
N PHE A 111 -14.01 16.18 -10.62
CA PHE A 111 -15.06 17.16 -10.97
C PHE A 111 -16.43 16.50 -11.14
N TRP A 112 -16.50 15.37 -11.86
CA TRP A 112 -17.75 14.62 -12.00
C TRP A 112 -18.24 14.04 -10.68
N LEU A 113 -17.34 13.58 -9.81
CA LEU A 113 -17.70 13.08 -8.49
C LEU A 113 -18.34 14.18 -7.63
N ILE A 114 -17.77 15.40 -7.62
CA ILE A 114 -18.36 16.54 -6.91
C ILE A 114 -19.75 16.87 -7.46
N LEU A 115 -19.91 16.90 -8.79
CA LEU A 115 -21.20 17.16 -9.43
C LEU A 115 -22.24 16.09 -9.06
N LEU A 116 -21.87 14.80 -9.15
CA LEU A 116 -22.75 13.69 -8.80
C LEU A 116 -23.17 13.74 -7.34
N VAL A 117 -22.25 14.01 -6.42
CA VAL A 117 -22.55 14.16 -4.99
C VAL A 117 -23.51 15.32 -4.76
N LEU A 118 -23.29 16.48 -5.38
CA LEU A 118 -24.17 17.63 -5.23
C LEU A 118 -25.58 17.32 -5.73
N VAL A 119 -25.71 16.71 -6.91
CA VAL A 119 -27.00 16.33 -7.49
C VAL A 119 -27.72 15.32 -6.59
N VAL A 120 -27.04 14.29 -6.12
CA VAL A 120 -27.65 13.27 -5.25
C VAL A 120 -28.08 13.86 -3.90
N VAL A 121 -27.28 14.75 -3.32
CA VAL A 121 -27.66 15.45 -2.07
C VAL A 121 -28.86 16.38 -2.31
N ALA A 122 -28.89 17.12 -3.41
CA ALA A 122 -30.00 18.02 -3.76
C ALA A 122 -31.31 17.27 -4.06
N CYS A 123 -31.23 16.06 -4.63
CA CYS A 123 -32.38 15.20 -4.94
C CYS A 123 -32.80 14.27 -3.77
N GLU A 124 -32.41 14.58 -2.52
CA GLU A 124 -32.71 13.75 -1.34
C GLU A 124 -32.27 12.28 -1.47
N GLY A 125 -31.04 12.06 -1.96
CA GLY A 125 -30.45 10.73 -2.14
C GLY A 125 -30.40 9.85 -0.89
N SER A 126 -30.64 10.41 0.30
CA SER A 126 -30.88 9.67 1.54
C SER A 126 -32.01 8.64 1.44
N PHE A 127 -32.94 8.79 0.49
CA PHE A 127 -33.96 7.76 0.24
C PHE A 127 -33.36 6.43 -0.22
N LEU A 128 -32.28 6.45 -1.01
CA LEU A 128 -31.62 5.24 -1.51
C LEU A 128 -31.11 4.34 -0.38
N VAL A 129 -30.70 4.95 0.73
CA VAL A 129 -30.19 4.25 1.92
C VAL A 129 -31.28 3.37 2.55
N ARG A 130 -32.56 3.72 2.43
CA ARG A 130 -33.68 2.92 2.96
C ARG A 130 -33.82 1.56 2.28
N TYR A 131 -33.29 1.41 1.06
CA TYR A 131 -33.29 0.12 0.37
C TYR A 131 -32.17 -0.82 0.84
N LEU A 132 -31.19 -0.32 1.59
CA LEU A 132 -30.15 -1.15 2.21
C LEU A 132 -30.71 -1.84 3.44
N SER A 133 -31.20 -3.06 3.25
CA SER A 133 -31.68 -3.89 4.34
C SER A 133 -30.54 -4.35 5.25
N ARG A 134 -30.87 -4.73 6.49
CA ARG A 134 -29.93 -5.38 7.43
C ARG A 134 -29.27 -6.62 6.81
N TYR A 135 -30.01 -7.37 6.00
CA TYR A 135 -29.49 -8.54 5.29
C TYR A 135 -28.33 -8.18 4.35
N THR A 136 -28.48 -7.10 3.58
CA THR A 136 -27.43 -6.59 2.68
C THR A 136 -26.22 -6.09 3.47
N GLN A 137 -26.43 -5.39 4.57
CA GLN A 137 -25.36 -4.88 5.44
C GLN A 137 -24.54 -6.01 6.07
N GLU A 138 -25.20 -7.08 6.56
CA GLU A 138 -24.54 -8.25 7.13
C GLU A 138 -23.70 -9.00 6.08
N ILE A 139 -24.25 -9.22 4.87
CA ILE A 139 -23.50 -9.87 3.78
C ILE A 139 -22.29 -9.02 3.37
N PHE A 140 -22.45 -7.71 3.25
CA PHE A 140 -21.37 -6.84 2.82
C PHE A 140 -20.26 -6.72 3.87
N SER A 141 -20.61 -6.58 5.15
CA SER A 141 -19.63 -6.56 6.24
C SER A 141 -18.86 -7.88 6.35
N PHE A 142 -19.53 -9.02 6.12
CA PHE A 142 -18.87 -10.32 6.00
C PHE A 142 -17.93 -10.38 4.79
N LEU A 143 -18.36 -9.90 3.62
CA LEU A 143 -17.56 -9.89 2.40
C LEU A 143 -16.28 -9.04 2.56
N ILE A 144 -16.39 -7.82 3.09
CA ILE A 144 -15.22 -6.96 3.35
C ILE A 144 -14.26 -7.67 4.32
N SER A 145 -14.80 -8.26 5.40
CA SER A 145 -13.99 -8.99 6.38
C SER A 145 -13.24 -10.16 5.73
N LEU A 146 -13.92 -10.91 4.86
CA LEU A 146 -13.33 -12.02 4.12
C LEU A 146 -12.24 -11.55 3.13
N ILE A 147 -12.49 -10.46 2.39
CA ILE A 147 -11.51 -9.85 1.47
C ILE A 147 -10.27 -9.41 2.25
N PHE A 148 -10.43 -8.74 3.38
CA PHE A 148 -9.30 -8.26 4.20
C PHE A 148 -8.44 -9.42 4.74
N ILE A 149 -9.09 -10.50 5.20
CA ILE A 149 -8.39 -11.71 5.64
C ILE A 149 -7.62 -12.33 4.46
N PHE A 150 -8.27 -12.50 3.31
CA PHE A 150 -7.64 -13.06 2.10
C PHE A 150 -6.46 -12.22 1.61
N GLU A 151 -6.58 -10.90 1.60
CA GLU A 151 -5.51 -9.98 1.21
C GLU A 151 -4.30 -10.11 2.14
N THR A 152 -4.54 -10.21 3.45
CA THR A 152 -3.48 -10.38 4.46
C THR A 152 -2.68 -11.66 4.22
N PHE A 153 -3.36 -12.79 4.00
CA PHE A 153 -2.69 -14.05 3.67
C PHE A 153 -2.00 -14.00 2.30
N SER A 154 -2.59 -13.34 1.31
CA SER A 154 -1.99 -13.17 -0.02
C SER A 154 -0.68 -12.37 0.05
N LYS A 155 -0.63 -11.33 0.88
CA LYS A 155 0.62 -10.58 1.17
C LYS A 155 1.66 -11.47 1.84
N LEU A 156 1.27 -12.26 2.84
CA LEU A 156 2.17 -13.22 3.48
C LEU A 156 2.73 -14.25 2.46
N ILE A 157 1.88 -14.82 1.61
CA ILE A 157 2.30 -15.75 0.56
C ILE A 157 3.26 -15.08 -0.43
N THR A 158 3.05 -13.80 -0.74
CA THR A 158 3.96 -13.03 -1.60
C THR A 158 5.35 -12.91 -0.97
N ILE A 159 5.43 -12.66 0.34
CA ILE A 159 6.71 -12.66 1.08
C ILE A 159 7.41 -14.04 1.00
N PHE A 160 6.65 -15.14 1.09
CA PHE A 160 7.18 -16.49 0.92
C PHE A 160 7.68 -16.77 -0.51
N LYS A 161 7.07 -16.15 -1.54
CA LYS A 161 7.55 -16.23 -2.92
C LYS A 161 8.80 -15.39 -3.16
N ASP A 162 8.89 -14.22 -2.54
CA ASP A 162 10.05 -13.33 -2.65
C ASP A 162 11.28 -13.91 -1.93
N HIS A 163 11.05 -14.57 -0.79
CA HIS A 163 12.07 -15.23 0.02
C HIS A 163 11.75 -16.72 0.17
N PRO A 164 11.97 -17.54 -0.88
CA PRO A 164 11.68 -18.98 -0.84
C PRO A 164 12.57 -19.68 0.19
N LEU A 165 12.03 -20.73 0.80
CA LEU A 165 12.77 -21.60 1.71
C LEU A 165 13.70 -22.50 0.87
N MET A 166 14.98 -22.15 0.83
CA MET A 166 16.04 -22.93 0.19
C MET A 166 16.97 -23.52 1.26
N ASP A 167 17.55 -24.70 1.01
CA ASP A 167 18.52 -25.30 1.95
C ASP A 167 19.88 -24.59 1.95
N GLN A 168 20.26 -23.97 0.82
CA GLN A 168 21.50 -23.23 0.68
C GLN A 168 21.20 -21.78 0.25
N TYR A 169 21.68 -20.85 1.06
CA TYR A 169 21.70 -19.42 0.74
C TYR A 169 23.14 -18.98 0.51
N ASN A 170 23.37 -18.12 -0.47
CA ASN A 170 24.69 -17.52 -0.66
C ASN A 170 24.86 -16.37 0.35
N GLU A 171 25.69 -16.58 1.37
CA GLU A 171 25.87 -15.67 2.53
C GLU A 171 26.53 -14.33 2.17
N GLN A 172 27.03 -14.15 0.95
CA GLN A 172 27.82 -12.99 0.54
C GLN A 172 27.03 -11.67 0.42
N HIS A 173 25.71 -11.66 0.69
CA HIS A 173 24.84 -10.50 0.46
C HIS A 173 23.89 -10.19 1.62
N ALA A 174 24.33 -10.35 2.87
CA ALA A 174 23.61 -9.85 4.03
C ALA A 174 23.31 -8.34 3.87
N GLY A 175 22.04 -7.97 3.75
CA GLY A 175 21.59 -6.57 3.76
C GLY A 175 21.12 -5.95 2.43
N GLN A 176 21.11 -6.70 1.31
CA GLN A 176 20.44 -6.22 0.08
C GLN A 176 18.97 -6.67 0.06
N PRO A 177 18.00 -5.76 -0.18
CA PRO A 177 16.57 -6.09 -0.25
C PRO A 177 16.19 -6.97 -1.45
N ASP A 178 17.11 -7.20 -2.39
CA ASP A 178 16.81 -7.77 -3.72
C ASP A 178 17.04 -9.25 -3.83
N LYS A 179 17.77 -9.81 -2.87
CA LYS A 179 18.17 -11.20 -2.90
C LYS A 179 17.32 -12.01 -1.92
N PRO A 180 16.99 -13.27 -2.25
CA PRO A 180 16.28 -14.14 -1.32
C PRO A 180 17.14 -14.31 -0.06
N GLN A 181 16.62 -13.89 1.07
CA GLN A 181 17.33 -13.93 2.34
C GLN A 181 16.84 -15.13 3.16
N PRO A 182 17.74 -15.80 3.88
CA PRO A 182 17.37 -16.91 4.75
C PRO A 182 16.38 -16.46 5.83
N ASN A 183 15.47 -17.36 6.20
CA ASN A 183 14.58 -17.28 7.37
C ASN A 183 13.62 -16.08 7.46
N THR A 184 13.67 -15.15 6.51
CA THR A 184 12.81 -13.94 6.47
C THR A 184 11.33 -14.30 6.40
N ALA A 185 10.97 -15.29 5.57
CA ALA A 185 9.59 -15.73 5.40
C ALA A 185 9.01 -16.34 6.69
N LEU A 186 9.78 -17.22 7.34
CA LEU A 186 9.38 -17.85 8.60
C LEU A 186 9.28 -16.82 9.73
N MET A 187 10.25 -15.91 9.83
CA MET A 187 10.22 -14.83 10.82
C MET A 187 8.97 -13.94 10.63
N SER A 188 8.63 -13.60 9.39
CA SER A 188 7.42 -12.83 9.08
C SER A 188 6.13 -13.55 9.47
N LEU A 189 6.07 -14.87 9.27
CA LEU A 189 4.97 -15.73 9.73
C LEU A 189 4.83 -15.71 11.27
N ILE A 190 5.95 -15.86 11.99
CA ILE A 190 5.97 -15.86 13.45
C ILE A 190 5.52 -14.51 14.00
N LEU A 191 6.02 -13.39 13.45
CA LEU A 191 5.62 -12.05 13.86
C LEU A 191 4.12 -11.80 13.59
N MET A 192 3.61 -12.21 12.43
CA MET A 192 2.19 -12.09 12.09
C MET A 192 1.32 -12.92 13.05
N ALA A 193 1.59 -14.22 13.17
CA ALA A 193 0.81 -15.13 13.99
C ALA A 193 0.86 -14.71 15.47
N GLY A 194 2.05 -14.39 15.98
CA GLY A 194 2.21 -14.04 17.37
C GLY A 194 1.61 -12.67 17.72
N THR A 195 1.62 -11.67 16.82
CA THR A 195 0.88 -10.42 17.03
C THR A 195 -0.63 -10.69 17.10
N PHE A 196 -1.16 -11.53 16.21
CA PHE A 196 -2.56 -11.91 16.21
C PHE A 196 -2.97 -12.66 17.48
N PHE A 197 -2.22 -13.69 17.89
CA PHE A 197 -2.51 -14.45 19.09
C PHE A 197 -2.41 -13.58 20.35
N LEU A 198 -1.37 -12.75 20.46
CA LEU A 198 -1.21 -11.85 21.60
C LEU A 198 -2.37 -10.85 21.70
N ALA A 199 -2.78 -10.25 20.57
CA ALA A 199 -3.92 -9.34 20.54
C ALA A 199 -5.23 -10.06 20.90
N PHE A 200 -5.43 -11.29 20.40
CA PHE A 200 -6.59 -12.11 20.71
C PHE A 200 -6.65 -12.49 22.20
N PHE A 201 -5.52 -12.88 22.79
CA PHE A 201 -5.45 -13.21 24.22
C PHE A 201 -5.68 -11.97 25.10
N LEU A 202 -5.05 -10.83 24.80
CA LEU A 202 -5.28 -9.57 25.53
C LEU A 202 -6.74 -9.11 25.43
N ARG A 203 -7.41 -9.35 24.29
CA ARG A 203 -8.84 -9.08 24.15
C ARG A 203 -9.71 -10.02 24.98
N LYS A 204 -9.42 -11.32 25.02
CA LYS A 204 -10.13 -12.27 25.92
C LYS A 204 -9.88 -11.96 27.40
N PHE A 205 -8.67 -11.48 27.72
CA PHE A 205 -8.29 -11.12 29.08
C PHE A 205 -9.14 -10.00 29.67
N LYS A 206 -9.70 -9.11 28.83
CA LYS A 206 -10.69 -8.09 29.23
C LYS A 206 -11.87 -8.67 30.04
N ASN A 207 -12.27 -9.91 29.75
CA ASN A 207 -13.40 -10.59 30.39
C ASN A 207 -12.97 -11.60 31.47
N SER A 208 -11.67 -11.81 31.68
CA SER A 208 -11.13 -12.79 32.63
C SER A 208 -11.18 -12.31 34.08
N ALA A 209 -11.35 -13.19 35.07
CA ALA A 209 -11.48 -12.82 36.48
C ALA A 209 -10.16 -12.49 37.20
N PHE A 210 -9.01 -12.69 36.56
CA PHE A 210 -7.70 -12.73 37.20
C PHE A 210 -7.12 -11.37 37.70
N LEU A 211 -7.68 -10.21 37.30
CA LEU A 211 -7.11 -8.88 37.64
C LEU A 211 -8.17 -7.88 38.16
N PRO A 212 -7.73 -6.86 38.95
CA PRO A 212 -8.60 -5.77 39.39
C PRO A 212 -9.23 -5.01 38.21
N GLY A 213 -10.50 -4.64 38.36
CA GLY A 213 -11.36 -4.27 37.24
C GLY A 213 -10.89 -3.07 36.39
N ARG A 214 -10.16 -2.11 36.95
CA ARG A 214 -9.59 -0.97 36.20
C ARG A 214 -8.42 -1.39 35.29
N ALA A 215 -7.46 -2.14 35.84
CA ALA A 215 -6.29 -2.61 35.10
C ALA A 215 -6.71 -3.55 33.95
N ARG A 216 -7.66 -4.46 34.19
CA ARG A 216 -8.18 -5.39 33.18
C ARG A 216 -8.82 -4.67 31.98
N ARG A 217 -9.60 -3.61 32.21
CA ARG A 217 -10.21 -2.82 31.13
C ARG A 217 -9.14 -2.12 30.29
N LEU A 218 -8.18 -1.47 30.94
CA LEU A 218 -7.09 -0.77 30.27
C LEU A 218 -6.26 -1.72 29.40
N ILE A 219 -5.84 -2.87 29.95
CA ILE A 219 -5.07 -3.88 29.19
C ILE A 219 -5.88 -4.44 28.02
N GLY A 220 -7.18 -4.65 28.19
CA GLY A 220 -8.07 -5.12 27.13
C GLY A 220 -8.28 -4.09 26.00
N ASP A 221 -8.45 -2.81 26.35
CA ASP A 221 -8.69 -1.73 25.39
C ASP A 221 -7.41 -1.34 24.62
N PHE A 222 -6.25 -1.41 25.26
CA PHE A 222 -4.93 -1.20 24.62
C PHE A 222 -4.30 -2.50 24.07
N GLY A 223 -5.04 -3.61 24.03
CA GLY A 223 -4.49 -4.92 23.69
C GLY A 223 -3.84 -4.98 22.29
N VAL A 224 -4.44 -4.34 21.28
CA VAL A 224 -3.88 -4.29 19.93
C VAL A 224 -2.58 -3.46 19.88
N PRO A 225 -2.54 -2.19 20.33
CA PRO A 225 -1.28 -1.43 20.43
C PRO A 225 -0.17 -2.12 21.22
N ILE A 226 -0.50 -2.73 22.37
CA ILE A 226 0.47 -3.45 23.20
C ILE A 226 1.06 -4.64 22.45
N SER A 227 0.24 -5.38 21.70
CA SER A 227 0.70 -6.54 20.92
C SER A 227 1.67 -6.14 19.81
N ILE A 228 1.35 -5.06 19.10
CA ILE A 228 2.22 -4.49 18.05
C ILE A 228 3.56 -4.06 18.67
N PHE A 229 3.52 -3.37 19.82
CA PHE A 229 4.73 -2.92 20.50
C PHE A 229 5.63 -4.07 20.94
N ILE A 230 5.06 -5.11 21.57
CA ILE A 230 5.82 -6.28 22.03
C ILE A 230 6.49 -7.00 20.85
N MET A 231 5.77 -7.21 19.75
CA MET A 231 6.33 -7.90 18.58
C MET A 231 7.33 -7.05 17.80
N ALA A 232 7.13 -5.73 17.73
CA ALA A 232 8.13 -4.82 17.17
C ALA A 232 9.42 -4.81 18.00
N LEU A 233 9.31 -4.93 19.32
CA LEU A 233 10.46 -5.03 20.22
C LEU A 233 11.17 -6.39 20.10
N ALA A 234 10.42 -7.47 19.88
CA ALA A 234 11.01 -8.78 19.54
C ALA A 234 11.79 -8.73 18.22
N ASP A 235 11.23 -8.11 17.17
CA ASP A 235 11.91 -7.87 15.89
C ASP A 235 13.17 -6.98 16.05
N PHE A 236 13.15 -6.00 16.96
CA PHE A 236 14.32 -5.16 17.24
C PHE A 236 15.49 -5.92 17.87
N PHE A 237 15.21 -6.92 18.71
CA PHE A 237 16.25 -7.75 19.31
C PHE A 237 16.82 -8.80 18.36
N ILE A 238 16.03 -9.28 17.39
CA ILE A 238 16.46 -10.26 16.40
C ILE A 238 17.06 -9.52 15.20
N LYS A 239 18.36 -9.20 15.27
CA LYS A 239 19.07 -8.43 14.23
C LYS A 239 19.60 -9.29 13.07
N ASP A 240 19.66 -10.60 13.25
CA ASP A 240 20.31 -11.53 12.30
C ASP A 240 19.42 -11.91 11.12
N THR A 241 18.13 -11.56 11.16
CA THR A 241 17.17 -11.87 10.10
C THR A 241 16.52 -10.59 9.60
N TYR A 242 16.51 -10.42 8.29
CA TYR A 242 15.81 -9.31 7.67
C TYR A 242 14.29 -9.51 7.75
N THR A 243 13.58 -8.41 7.99
CA THR A 243 12.13 -8.36 7.98
C THR A 243 11.67 -7.16 7.18
N GLN A 244 10.52 -7.29 6.51
CA GLN A 244 9.95 -6.20 5.71
C GLN A 244 9.39 -5.12 6.65
N LYS A 245 10.04 -3.96 6.67
CA LYS A 245 9.63 -2.81 7.51
C LYS A 245 8.85 -1.79 6.70
N LEU A 246 7.97 -1.06 7.39
CA LEU A 246 7.20 0.02 6.78
C LEU A 246 8.16 1.10 6.25
N LYS A 247 8.10 1.36 4.94
CA LYS A 247 8.87 2.42 4.29
C LYS A 247 8.05 3.70 4.28
N VAL A 248 8.42 4.64 5.14
CA VAL A 248 7.82 5.99 5.15
C VAL A 248 8.77 6.93 4.39
N PRO A 249 8.27 7.75 3.43
CA PRO A 249 9.10 8.75 2.77
C PRO A 249 9.65 9.74 3.80
N ARG A 250 10.91 10.17 3.63
CA ARG A 250 11.59 11.06 4.59
C ARG A 250 11.07 12.49 4.57
N GLY A 251 10.37 12.89 3.50
CA GLY A 251 9.80 14.22 3.33
C GLY A 251 8.40 14.16 2.73
N LEU A 252 7.66 15.25 2.90
CA LEU A 252 6.37 15.51 2.25
C LEU A 252 6.59 16.00 0.81
N GLU A 253 7.33 15.20 0.03
CA GLU A 253 7.61 15.48 -1.37
C GLU A 253 6.62 14.72 -2.25
N VAL A 254 6.35 15.30 -3.43
CA VAL A 254 5.61 14.63 -4.48
C VAL A 254 6.43 13.44 -4.94
N THR A 255 5.79 12.28 -5.08
CA THR A 255 6.45 11.00 -5.36
C THR A 255 7.31 11.04 -6.63
N ASN A 256 6.98 11.94 -7.58
CA ASN A 256 7.85 12.33 -8.67
C ASN A 256 7.91 13.86 -8.81
N SER A 257 8.81 14.50 -8.06
CA SER A 257 8.99 15.96 -8.08
C SER A 257 9.54 16.51 -9.40
N SER A 258 10.11 15.67 -10.26
CA SER A 258 10.64 16.08 -11.57
C SER A 258 9.60 16.07 -12.69
N ALA A 259 8.46 15.39 -12.49
CA ALA A 259 7.43 15.22 -13.51
C ALA A 259 6.14 16.01 -13.19
N ARG A 260 5.95 16.51 -11.96
CA ARG A 260 4.68 17.10 -11.54
C ARG A 260 4.79 18.11 -10.40
N GLY A 261 3.97 19.16 -10.46
CA GLY A 261 3.66 20.05 -9.34
C GLY A 261 2.54 19.53 -8.42
N TRP A 262 2.25 20.29 -7.35
CA TRP A 262 1.11 20.03 -6.46
C TRP A 262 -0.23 20.38 -7.10
N PHE A 263 -0.24 21.46 -7.89
CA PHE A 263 -1.39 21.87 -8.68
C PHE A 263 -1.32 21.21 -10.06
N ILE A 264 -2.46 20.76 -10.57
CA ILE A 264 -2.57 20.06 -11.86
C ILE A 264 -3.53 20.85 -12.73
N ASN A 265 -3.05 21.27 -13.90
CA ASN A 265 -3.86 21.91 -14.91
C ASN A 265 -4.87 20.90 -15.51
N PRO A 266 -6.18 21.17 -15.47
CA PRO A 266 -7.20 20.27 -16.02
C PRO A 266 -7.15 20.11 -17.54
N MET A 267 -6.43 20.99 -18.26
CA MET A 267 -6.28 20.92 -19.72
C MET A 267 -5.10 20.06 -20.19
N GLY A 268 -4.24 19.60 -19.26
CA GLY A 268 -2.98 18.93 -19.59
C GLY A 268 -1.78 19.63 -18.97
N GLU A 269 -0.81 18.85 -18.46
CA GLU A 269 0.50 19.38 -18.04
C GLU A 269 1.56 19.12 -19.13
N ILE A 270 1.57 17.89 -19.67
CA ILE A 270 2.57 17.46 -20.66
C ILE A 270 1.96 17.31 -22.06
N LYS A 271 0.69 16.91 -22.14
CA LYS A 271 -0.05 16.71 -23.38
C LYS A 271 -1.45 17.28 -23.24
N ASP A 272 -1.99 17.81 -24.34
CA ASP A 272 -3.39 18.25 -24.37
C ASP A 272 -4.32 17.07 -24.09
N PHE A 273 -5.15 17.22 -23.06
CA PHE A 273 -6.07 16.15 -22.67
C PHE A 273 -7.27 16.12 -23.63
N PRO A 274 -7.62 14.96 -24.21
CA PRO A 274 -8.67 14.91 -25.20
C PRO A 274 -10.05 15.21 -24.60
N ILE A 275 -10.80 16.11 -25.25
CA ILE A 275 -12.13 16.57 -24.80
C ILE A 275 -13.12 15.40 -24.66
N TRP A 276 -13.08 14.41 -25.57
CA TRP A 276 -13.98 13.25 -25.48
C TRP A 276 -13.77 12.46 -24.19
N MET A 277 -12.54 12.40 -23.68
CA MET A 277 -12.21 11.71 -22.44
C MET A 277 -12.65 12.51 -21.22
N MET A 278 -12.70 13.84 -21.30
CA MET A 278 -13.24 14.70 -20.23
C MET A 278 -14.69 14.34 -19.93
N PHE A 279 -15.52 14.17 -20.98
CA PHE A 279 -16.90 13.73 -20.81
C PHE A 279 -17.01 12.24 -20.48
N ALA A 280 -16.21 11.38 -21.10
CA ALA A 280 -16.23 9.94 -20.83
C ALA A 280 -15.86 9.60 -19.39
N SER A 281 -15.10 10.46 -18.70
CA SER A 281 -14.72 10.29 -17.29
C SER A 281 -15.89 10.30 -16.30
N VAL A 282 -17.11 10.67 -16.74
CA VAL A 282 -18.34 10.50 -15.94
C VAL A 282 -18.60 9.03 -15.58
N VAL A 283 -18.23 8.10 -16.45
CA VAL A 283 -18.44 6.66 -16.23
C VAL A 283 -17.58 6.13 -15.07
N PRO A 284 -16.24 6.32 -15.07
CA PRO A 284 -15.43 5.96 -13.92
C PRO A 284 -15.79 6.76 -12.67
N ALA A 285 -16.20 8.03 -12.79
CA ALA A 285 -16.65 8.82 -11.65
C ALA A 285 -17.92 8.25 -11.00
N LEU A 286 -18.89 7.79 -11.80
CA LEU A 286 -20.09 7.12 -11.31
C LEU A 286 -19.75 5.83 -10.55
N LEU A 287 -18.80 5.05 -11.07
CA LEU A 287 -18.32 3.83 -10.42
C LEU A 287 -17.69 4.15 -9.05
N VAL A 288 -16.78 5.13 -8.99
CA VAL A 288 -16.15 5.57 -7.73
C VAL A 288 -17.20 6.12 -6.76
N PHE A 289 -18.16 6.90 -7.25
CA PHE A 289 -19.26 7.42 -6.44
C PHE A 289 -20.06 6.27 -5.81
N ILE A 290 -20.44 5.25 -6.58
CA ILE A 290 -21.17 4.08 -6.08
C ILE A 290 -20.34 3.33 -5.02
N LEU A 291 -19.04 3.12 -5.26
CA LEU A 291 -18.15 2.46 -4.30
C LEU A 291 -18.09 3.22 -2.96
N ILE A 292 -17.82 4.53 -3.01
CA ILE A 292 -17.72 5.37 -1.82
C ILE A 292 -19.08 5.46 -1.11
N PHE A 293 -20.17 5.61 -1.87
CA PHE A 293 -21.52 5.70 -1.32
C PHE A 293 -21.91 4.41 -0.60
N LEU A 294 -21.72 3.24 -1.21
CA LEU A 294 -22.02 1.96 -0.58
C LEU A 294 -21.15 1.70 0.64
N GLU A 295 -19.84 1.96 0.55
CA GLU A 295 -18.92 1.78 1.67
C GLU A 295 -19.32 2.68 2.85
N THR A 296 -19.58 3.96 2.60
CA THR A 296 -19.96 4.92 3.65
C THR A 296 -21.30 4.55 4.27
N GLN A 297 -22.34 4.28 3.47
CA GLN A 297 -23.69 4.03 3.98
C GLN A 297 -23.84 2.70 4.72
N ILE A 298 -23.01 1.70 4.41
CA ILE A 298 -23.01 0.44 5.15
C ILE A 298 -22.25 0.59 6.48
N THR A 299 -21.29 1.53 6.55
CA THR A 299 -20.54 1.81 7.80
C THR A 299 -21.23 2.78 8.75
N THR A 300 -22.12 3.65 8.26
CA THR A 300 -22.89 4.61 9.08
C THR A 300 -24.03 3.94 9.83
#